data_AF-A0A9D6H637-F1
#
_entry.id   AF-A0A9D6H637-F1
#
_cell.length_a   1.000
_cell.length_b   1.000
_cell.length_c   1.000
_cell.angle_alpha   90.00
_cell.angle_beta   90.00
_cell.angle_gamma   90.00
#
_symmetry.space_group_name_H-M   'P 1'
#
loop_
_entity.id
_entity.type
_entity.pdbx_description
1 polymer ?
#
loop_
_entity_poly.entity_id
_entity_poly.type
_entity_poly.pdbx_seq_one_letter_code
_entity_poly.pdbx_strand_id
1 'polypeptide(L)'
;MDETPFDLREPGVLEAISDDDAMRCWQRLRARGTPLAVAVVAEEIGIDLQRAHAAMDLLEAAKMARKLRAGRGRRVVTYEVTTTAIVIIARSDDEPSRRRFNDLAALGQRRQGLILARAKCLTRRLRGEWYFDHLTELVATREEIRELQRRIYEASKFALELGERTRNLDAQGEGEVRLAVQLRVFPLTGAPAPFPEMRVLTPEAVANQSRSKGPAPNTLGARERAVAMLLQEGLTRGEVAAKLGISEQTVSTYCKRLFAKLGIGRAIELNRFYFGVTPQPKTRRAKKAE
;
A
#
# COMPACT_ATOMS: atom_id res chain seq x y z
N MET A 1 -6.84 -20.14 -4.62
CA MET A 1 -7.51 -19.41 -5.72
C MET A 1 -6.47 -18.46 -6.27
N ASP A 2 -6.25 -18.46 -7.58
CA ASP A 2 -5.32 -17.53 -8.21
C ASP A 2 -5.84 -16.10 -8.07
N GLU A 3 -4.98 -15.17 -7.64
CA GLU A 3 -5.23 -13.74 -7.66
C GLU A 3 -5.06 -13.22 -9.09
N THR A 4 -5.93 -13.66 -10.01
CA THR A 4 -5.91 -13.15 -11.38
C THR A 4 -6.45 -11.72 -11.38
N PRO A 5 -5.65 -10.72 -11.81
CA PRO A 5 -6.11 -9.35 -11.88
C PRO A 5 -7.10 -9.15 -13.02
N PHE A 6 -8.07 -8.24 -12.83
CA PHE A 6 -9.03 -7.82 -13.87
C PHE A 6 -8.48 -6.62 -14.64
N ASP A 7 -8.45 -6.69 -15.97
CA ASP A 7 -8.09 -5.54 -16.80
C ASP A 7 -9.29 -4.59 -16.92
N LEU A 8 -9.09 -3.30 -16.62
CA LEU A 8 -10.14 -2.27 -16.68
C LEU A 8 -10.74 -2.09 -18.08
N ARG A 9 -10.07 -2.60 -19.13
CA ARG A 9 -10.55 -2.61 -20.51
C ARG A 9 -11.60 -3.69 -20.76
N GLU A 10 -11.65 -4.74 -19.94
CA GLU A 10 -12.63 -5.80 -20.09
C GLU A 10 -14.06 -5.25 -19.92
N PRO A 11 -15.03 -5.72 -20.74
CA PRO A 11 -16.41 -5.29 -20.64
C PRO A 11 -17.00 -5.56 -19.26
N GLY A 12 -17.75 -4.61 -18.69
CA GLY A 12 -18.45 -4.77 -17.41
C GLY A 12 -17.59 -4.52 -16.18
N VAL A 13 -16.24 -4.54 -16.29
CA VAL A 13 -15.35 -4.35 -15.13
C VAL A 13 -15.51 -2.96 -14.52
N LEU A 14 -15.48 -1.91 -15.34
CA LEU A 14 -15.63 -0.54 -14.83
C LEU A 14 -17.03 -0.29 -14.26
N GLU A 15 -18.06 -0.82 -14.91
CA GLU A 15 -19.45 -0.71 -14.50
C GLU A 15 -19.67 -1.40 -13.14
N ALA A 16 -19.17 -2.63 -12.98
CA ALA A 16 -19.27 -3.38 -11.74
C ALA A 16 -18.52 -2.70 -10.59
N ILE A 17 -17.27 -2.25 -10.78
CA ILE A 17 -16.51 -1.60 -9.69
C ILE A 17 -17.04 -0.21 -9.34
N SER A 18 -17.71 0.46 -10.29
CA SER A 18 -18.31 1.78 -10.10
C SER A 18 -19.65 1.75 -9.39
N ASP A 19 -20.33 0.60 -9.41
CA ASP A 19 -21.59 0.40 -8.71
C ASP A 19 -21.34 0.01 -7.24
N ASP A 20 -21.88 0.80 -6.31
CA ASP A 20 -21.68 0.57 -4.88
C ASP A 20 -22.44 -0.67 -4.38
N ASP A 21 -23.60 -1.00 -4.95
CA ASP A 21 -24.36 -2.19 -4.56
C ASP A 21 -23.66 -3.46 -5.06
N ALA A 22 -23.12 -3.46 -6.27
CA ALA A 22 -22.28 -4.53 -6.80
C ALA A 22 -21.07 -4.79 -5.89
N MET A 23 -20.35 -3.75 -5.46
CA MET A 23 -19.22 -3.91 -4.55
C MET A 23 -19.63 -4.41 -3.16
N ARG A 24 -20.79 -3.98 -2.64
CA ARG A 24 -21.32 -4.47 -1.36
C ARG A 24 -21.77 -5.93 -1.45
N CYS A 25 -22.44 -6.32 -2.55
CA CYS A 25 -22.80 -7.69 -2.85
C CYS A 25 -21.56 -8.58 -2.95
N TRP A 26 -20.54 -8.16 -3.72
CA TRP A 26 -19.28 -8.89 -3.87
C TRP A 26 -18.58 -9.08 -2.53
N GLN A 27 -18.44 -8.00 -1.74
CA GLN A 27 -17.83 -8.07 -0.42
C GLN A 27 -18.61 -9.00 0.51
N ARG A 28 -19.94 -9.04 0.42
CA ARG A 28 -20.75 -9.92 1.25
C ARG A 28 -20.61 -11.38 0.88
N LEU A 29 -20.66 -11.70 -0.43
CA LEU A 29 -20.42 -13.05 -0.95
C LEU A 29 -19.03 -13.56 -0.53
N ARG A 30 -18.00 -12.72 -0.68
CA ARG A 30 -16.64 -13.01 -0.26
C ARG A 30 -16.54 -13.27 1.24
N ALA A 31 -17.13 -12.41 2.06
CA ALA A 31 -17.06 -12.52 3.52
C ALA A 31 -17.72 -13.81 4.04
N ARG A 32 -18.82 -14.26 3.40
CA ARG A 32 -19.48 -15.53 3.77
C ARG A 32 -18.68 -16.75 3.35
N GLY A 33 -17.92 -16.68 2.25
CA GLY A 33 -17.08 -17.79 1.76
C GLY A 33 -17.86 -19.01 1.26
N THR A 34 -19.19 -18.95 1.23
CA THR A 34 -20.09 -19.99 0.70
C THR A 34 -21.09 -19.37 -0.29
N PRO A 35 -21.58 -20.11 -1.29
CA PRO A 35 -22.55 -19.57 -2.24
C PRO A 35 -23.85 -19.10 -1.57
N LEU A 36 -24.33 -17.91 -1.92
CA LEU A 36 -25.56 -17.33 -1.37
C LEU A 36 -26.61 -17.06 -2.46
N ALA A 37 -27.88 -17.16 -2.11
CA ALA A 37 -28.97 -16.70 -2.96
C ALA A 37 -29.03 -15.16 -2.96
N VAL A 38 -29.46 -14.56 -4.07
CA VAL A 38 -29.55 -13.09 -4.22
C VAL A 38 -30.43 -12.46 -3.13
N ALA A 39 -31.54 -13.12 -2.77
CA ALA A 39 -32.44 -12.64 -1.72
C ALA A 39 -31.76 -12.53 -0.35
N VAL A 40 -30.89 -13.48 0.01
CA VAL A 40 -30.12 -13.45 1.26
C VAL A 40 -29.14 -12.29 1.24
N VAL A 41 -28.43 -12.09 0.12
CA VAL A 41 -27.50 -10.97 -0.01
C VAL A 41 -28.22 -9.63 0.11
N ALA A 42 -29.37 -9.47 -0.56
CA ALA A 42 -30.20 -8.27 -0.53
C ALA A 42 -30.63 -7.90 0.89
N GLU A 43 -31.15 -8.88 1.63
CA GLU A 43 -31.57 -8.73 3.03
C GLU A 43 -30.38 -8.32 3.93
N GLU A 44 -29.26 -9.04 3.85
CA GLU A 44 -28.10 -8.82 4.73
C GLU A 44 -27.42 -7.47 4.51
N ILE A 45 -27.43 -6.93 3.27
CA ILE A 45 -26.87 -5.61 2.99
C ILE A 45 -27.93 -4.50 2.98
N GLY A 46 -29.22 -4.84 3.21
CA GLY A 46 -30.31 -3.87 3.32
C GLY A 46 -30.60 -3.11 2.01
N ILE A 47 -30.67 -3.82 0.88
CA ILE A 47 -31.14 -3.26 -0.40
C ILE A 47 -32.33 -4.07 -0.93
N ASP A 48 -33.12 -3.49 -1.82
CA ASP A 48 -34.20 -4.22 -2.46
C ASP A 48 -33.70 -5.31 -3.43
N LEU A 49 -34.56 -6.28 -3.69
CA LEU A 49 -34.23 -7.46 -4.49
C LEU A 49 -33.90 -7.11 -5.96
N GLN A 50 -34.53 -6.09 -6.52
CA GLN A 50 -34.30 -5.69 -7.92
C GLN A 50 -32.90 -5.10 -8.09
N ARG A 51 -32.48 -4.22 -7.17
CA ARG A 51 -31.10 -3.68 -7.13
C ARG A 51 -30.09 -4.78 -6.90
N ALA A 52 -30.37 -5.73 -6.01
CA ALA A 52 -29.50 -6.87 -5.79
C ALA A 52 -29.33 -7.73 -7.05
N HIS A 53 -30.39 -7.95 -7.83
CA HIS A 53 -30.28 -8.64 -9.12
C HIS A 53 -29.43 -7.88 -10.13
N ALA A 54 -29.68 -6.57 -10.31
CA ALA A 54 -28.88 -5.74 -11.21
C ALA A 54 -27.39 -5.73 -10.81
N ALA A 55 -27.10 -5.66 -9.51
CA ALA A 55 -25.76 -5.76 -8.96
C ALA A 55 -25.10 -7.12 -9.27
N MET A 56 -25.83 -8.23 -9.15
CA MET A 56 -25.31 -9.56 -9.49
C MET A 56 -25.04 -9.72 -10.99
N ASP A 57 -25.87 -9.14 -11.85
CA ASP A 57 -25.67 -9.15 -13.30
C ASP A 57 -24.39 -8.40 -13.69
N LEU A 58 -24.13 -7.25 -13.06
CA LEU A 58 -22.87 -6.50 -13.23
C LEU A 58 -21.65 -7.34 -12.79
N LEU A 59 -21.72 -8.00 -11.64
CA LEU A 59 -20.63 -8.85 -11.13
C LEU A 59 -20.39 -10.08 -12.01
N GLU A 60 -21.46 -10.68 -12.56
CA GLU A 60 -21.38 -11.81 -13.48
C GLU A 60 -20.77 -11.39 -14.82
N ALA A 61 -21.20 -10.25 -15.37
CA ALA A 61 -20.63 -9.68 -16.61
C ALA A 61 -19.13 -9.37 -16.47
N ALA A 62 -18.72 -8.84 -15.31
CA ALA A 62 -17.32 -8.58 -14.97
C ALA A 62 -16.53 -9.84 -14.57
N LYS A 63 -17.16 -11.02 -14.54
CA LYS A 63 -16.58 -12.29 -14.05
C LYS A 63 -16.04 -12.23 -12.62
N MET A 64 -16.53 -11.30 -11.81
CA MET A 64 -16.17 -11.13 -10.39
C MET A 64 -16.99 -12.05 -9.48
N ALA A 65 -18.16 -12.46 -9.96
CA ALA A 65 -18.98 -13.51 -9.36
C ALA A 65 -19.44 -14.50 -10.43
N ARG A 66 -19.73 -15.74 -10.03
CA ARG A 66 -20.30 -16.76 -10.91
C ARG A 66 -21.62 -17.28 -10.38
N LYS A 67 -22.55 -17.51 -11.30
CA LYS A 67 -23.87 -18.08 -11.03
C LYS A 67 -23.80 -19.61 -10.96
N LEU A 68 -24.29 -20.16 -9.86
CA LEU A 68 -24.45 -21.60 -9.66
C LEU A 68 -25.93 -21.97 -9.84
N ARG A 69 -26.20 -22.86 -10.80
CA ARG A 69 -27.56 -23.31 -11.11
C ARG A 69 -28.15 -24.15 -9.97
N ALA A 70 -29.47 -24.09 -9.83
CA ALA A 70 -30.20 -24.98 -8.94
C ALA A 70 -30.04 -26.45 -9.40
N GLY A 71 -29.99 -27.37 -8.44
CA GLY A 71 -29.79 -28.79 -8.67
C GLY A 71 -30.03 -29.62 -7.40
N ARG A 72 -29.65 -30.89 -7.41
CA ARG A 72 -29.98 -31.87 -6.34
C ARG A 72 -29.53 -31.47 -4.93
N GLY A 73 -28.49 -30.62 -4.81
CA GLY A 73 -27.99 -30.07 -3.54
C GLY A 73 -28.21 -28.57 -3.34
N ARG A 74 -28.83 -27.85 -4.28
CA ARG A 74 -29.13 -26.41 -4.19
C ARG A 74 -30.51 -26.13 -4.77
N ARG A 75 -31.48 -25.81 -3.91
CA ARG A 75 -32.87 -25.58 -4.30
C ARG A 75 -33.11 -24.27 -5.07
N VAL A 76 -32.18 -23.32 -4.97
CA VAL A 76 -32.25 -22.00 -5.60
C VAL A 76 -30.92 -21.68 -6.28
N VAL A 77 -30.96 -20.72 -7.22
CA VAL A 77 -29.75 -20.16 -7.82
C VAL A 77 -28.96 -19.42 -6.76
N THR A 78 -27.66 -19.67 -6.70
CA THR A 78 -26.73 -19.02 -5.77
C THR A 78 -25.54 -18.44 -6.51
N TYR A 79 -24.89 -17.45 -5.93
CA TYR A 79 -23.70 -16.80 -6.46
C TYR A 79 -22.52 -17.03 -5.51
N GLU A 80 -21.31 -17.08 -6.07
CA GLU A 80 -20.08 -17.02 -5.31
C GLU A 80 -19.04 -16.16 -6.05
N VAL A 81 -18.08 -15.62 -5.30
CA VAL A 81 -16.99 -14.82 -5.88
C VAL A 81 -15.99 -15.70 -6.61
N THR A 82 -15.36 -15.17 -7.64
CA THR A 82 -14.35 -15.88 -8.43
C THR A 82 -12.92 -15.69 -7.89
N THR A 83 -12.71 -14.64 -7.11
CA THR A 83 -11.41 -14.29 -6.50
C THR A 83 -11.58 -13.85 -5.05
N THR A 84 -10.51 -14.00 -4.26
CA THR A 84 -10.43 -13.54 -2.88
C THR A 84 -10.07 -12.06 -2.77
N ALA A 85 -9.58 -11.43 -3.83
CA ALA A 85 -9.29 -10.00 -3.87
C ALA A 85 -9.53 -9.43 -5.27
N ILE A 86 -10.15 -8.26 -5.35
CA ILE A 86 -10.26 -7.52 -6.60
C ILE A 86 -8.96 -6.75 -6.80
N VAL A 87 -8.15 -7.20 -7.76
CA VAL A 87 -6.97 -6.48 -8.24
C VAL A 87 -7.28 -5.96 -9.63
N ILE A 88 -7.21 -4.64 -9.83
CA ILE A 88 -7.49 -4.01 -11.12
C ILE A 88 -6.19 -3.60 -11.79
N ILE A 89 -5.99 -4.02 -13.04
CA ILE A 89 -4.97 -3.47 -13.93
C ILE A 89 -5.62 -2.32 -14.69
N ALA A 90 -5.11 -1.12 -14.48
CA ALA A 90 -5.46 0.04 -15.29
C ALA A 90 -4.25 0.46 -16.14
N ARG A 91 -4.48 0.67 -17.44
CA ARG A 91 -3.46 1.13 -18.38
C ARG A 91 -3.70 2.59 -18.73
N SER A 92 -2.66 3.26 -19.21
CA SER A 92 -2.68 4.67 -19.60
C SER A 92 -2.07 4.91 -20.99
N ASP A 93 -1.95 3.84 -21.78
CA ASP A 93 -1.34 3.82 -23.11
C ASP A 93 -2.20 4.55 -24.16
N ASP A 94 -3.53 4.42 -24.10
CA ASP A 94 -4.47 5.09 -25.01
C ASP A 94 -5.45 6.02 -24.28
N GLU A 95 -6.14 6.86 -25.06
CA GLU A 95 -7.07 7.88 -24.53
C GLU A 95 -8.31 7.27 -23.84
N PRO A 96 -9.01 6.28 -24.42
CA PRO A 96 -10.04 5.51 -23.71
C PRO A 96 -9.56 4.92 -22.38
N SER A 97 -8.38 4.27 -22.36
CA SER A 97 -7.82 3.69 -21.14
C SER A 97 -7.51 4.74 -20.07
N ARG A 98 -6.98 5.91 -20.48
CA ARG A 98 -6.79 7.07 -19.59
C ARG A 98 -8.09 7.59 -18.99
N ARG A 99 -9.16 7.69 -19.78
CA ARG A 99 -10.48 8.10 -19.28
C ARG A 99 -11.01 7.13 -18.24
N ARG A 100 -11.01 5.82 -18.53
CA ARG A 100 -11.43 4.79 -17.57
C ARG A 100 -10.60 4.83 -16.28
N PHE A 101 -9.28 5.03 -16.39
CA PHE A 101 -8.41 5.20 -15.22
C PHE A 101 -8.80 6.43 -14.40
N ASN A 102 -9.06 7.56 -15.04
CA ASN A 102 -9.48 8.80 -14.36
C ASN A 102 -10.86 8.64 -13.69
N ASP A 103 -11.80 7.95 -14.33
CA ASP A 103 -13.12 7.67 -13.77
C ASP A 103 -13.00 6.79 -12.51
N LEU A 104 -12.19 5.73 -12.59
CA LEU A 104 -11.87 4.87 -11.45
C LEU A 104 -11.17 5.65 -10.33
N ALA A 105 -10.22 6.53 -10.67
CA ALA A 105 -9.53 7.37 -9.70
C ALA A 105 -10.49 8.34 -9.00
N ALA A 106 -11.41 8.96 -9.74
CA ALA A 106 -12.43 9.85 -9.19
C ALA A 106 -13.40 9.12 -8.26
N LEU A 107 -13.83 7.91 -8.64
CA LEU A 107 -14.61 7.03 -7.76
C LEU A 107 -13.85 6.69 -6.47
N GLY A 108 -12.58 6.32 -6.59
CA GLY A 108 -11.71 6.04 -5.45
C GLY A 108 -11.59 7.22 -4.48
N GLN A 109 -11.46 8.44 -5.00
CA GLN A 109 -11.46 9.67 -4.18
C GLN A 109 -12.79 9.89 -3.45
N ARG A 110 -13.93 9.65 -4.09
CA ARG A 110 -15.24 9.75 -3.41
C ARG A 110 -15.38 8.74 -2.27
N ARG A 111 -15.04 7.46 -2.52
CA ARG A 111 -15.07 6.40 -1.50
C ARG A 111 -14.12 6.67 -0.34
N GLN A 112 -12.92 7.19 -0.62
CA GLN A 112 -12.00 7.68 0.40
C GLN A 112 -12.67 8.73 1.28
N GLY A 113 -13.33 9.73 0.68
CA GLY A 113 -14.04 10.78 1.42
C GLY A 113 -15.06 10.20 2.42
N LEU A 114 -15.82 9.19 2.00
CA LEU A 114 -16.80 8.51 2.87
C LEU A 114 -16.15 7.73 4.03
N ILE A 115 -15.03 7.05 3.77
CA ILE A 115 -14.28 6.33 4.81
C ILE A 115 -13.67 7.32 5.81
N LEU A 116 -13.01 8.37 5.30
CA LEU A 116 -12.35 9.37 6.14
C LEU A 116 -13.34 10.27 6.89
N ALA A 117 -14.54 10.51 6.36
CA ALA A 117 -15.59 11.24 7.08
C ALA A 117 -16.04 10.53 8.37
N ARG A 118 -15.84 9.21 8.46
CA ARG A 118 -16.13 8.41 9.65
C ARG A 118 -14.90 8.28 10.58
N ALA A 119 -13.74 8.80 10.16
CA ALA A 119 -12.53 8.74 10.97
C ALA A 119 -12.68 9.61 12.22
N LYS A 120 -12.22 9.09 13.36
CA LYS A 120 -12.21 9.86 14.62
C LYS A 120 -11.28 11.07 14.47
N CYS A 121 -11.81 12.27 14.71
CA CYS A 121 -10.99 13.45 14.93
C CYS A 121 -10.14 13.28 16.20
N LEU A 122 -9.03 14.03 16.32
CA LEU A 122 -8.09 13.90 17.44
C LEU A 122 -8.79 13.98 18.82
N THR A 123 -9.83 14.79 18.95
CA THR A 123 -10.57 14.97 20.21
C THR A 123 -11.44 13.78 20.61
N ARG A 124 -11.75 12.87 19.69
CA ARG A 124 -12.58 11.66 19.95
C ARG A 124 -11.75 10.38 20.08
N ARG A 125 -10.42 10.48 20.05
CA ARG A 125 -9.52 9.32 20.09
C ARG A 125 -9.23 8.86 21.51
N LEU A 126 -9.09 7.56 21.68
CA LEU A 126 -8.72 6.93 22.95
C LEU A 126 -7.19 6.82 23.07
N ARG A 127 -6.71 6.71 24.32
CA ARG A 127 -5.28 6.55 24.62
C ARG A 127 -4.76 5.26 23.98
N GLY A 128 -3.64 5.37 23.24
CA GLY A 128 -3.04 4.25 22.52
C GLY A 128 -3.59 4.02 21.09
N GLU A 129 -4.61 4.77 20.66
CA GLU A 129 -5.05 4.71 19.25
C GLU A 129 -3.99 5.33 18.32
N TRP A 130 -3.54 4.54 17.35
CA TRP A 130 -2.50 4.97 16.40
C TRP A 130 -3.03 6.01 15.41
N TYR A 131 -2.24 7.07 15.17
CA TYR A 131 -2.49 8.07 14.13
C TYR A 131 -1.24 8.37 13.34
N PHE A 132 -1.41 8.51 12.03
CA PHE A 132 -0.38 8.96 11.13
C PHE A 132 -1.06 9.64 9.94
N ASP A 133 -0.84 10.95 9.80
CA ASP A 133 -1.17 11.68 8.58
C ASP A 133 0.07 12.41 8.06
N HIS A 134 0.35 12.21 6.78
CA HIS A 134 1.60 12.58 6.16
C HIS A 134 1.44 12.76 4.65
N LEU A 135 1.83 13.93 4.18
CA LEU A 135 1.93 14.25 2.76
C LEU A 135 3.35 14.73 2.46
N THR A 136 3.98 14.13 1.46
CA THR A 136 5.33 14.51 1.01
C THR A 136 5.36 14.61 -0.51
N GLU A 137 5.76 15.77 -1.01
CA GLU A 137 6.27 15.92 -2.36
C GLU A 137 7.76 15.59 -2.37
N LEU A 138 8.20 14.72 -3.29
CA LEU A 138 9.59 14.28 -3.35
C LEU A 138 10.11 14.28 -4.78
N VAL A 139 11.42 14.45 -4.91
CA VAL A 139 12.18 14.24 -6.15
C VAL A 139 13.17 13.12 -5.88
N ALA A 140 13.15 12.08 -6.71
CA ALA A 140 13.92 10.86 -6.51
C ALA A 140 14.39 10.27 -7.84
N THR A 141 15.46 9.48 -7.83
CA THR A 141 15.92 8.73 -9.00
C THR A 141 15.00 7.55 -9.32
N ARG A 142 15.18 6.93 -10.48
CA ARG A 142 14.41 5.72 -10.85
C ARG A 142 14.65 4.57 -9.88
N GLU A 143 15.88 4.38 -9.41
CA GLU A 143 16.23 3.35 -8.43
C GLU A 143 15.57 3.60 -7.08
N GLU A 144 15.57 4.84 -6.61
CA GLU A 144 14.90 5.24 -5.37
C GLU A 144 13.37 5.05 -5.46
N ILE A 145 12.77 5.34 -6.62
CA ILE A 145 11.34 5.06 -6.87
C ILE A 145 11.06 3.55 -6.86
N ARG A 146 11.93 2.70 -7.42
CA ARG A 146 11.75 1.24 -7.37
C ARG A 146 11.81 0.70 -5.94
N GLU A 147 12.73 1.21 -5.11
CA GLU A 147 12.81 0.80 -3.71
C GLU A 147 11.60 1.30 -2.90
N LEU A 148 11.13 2.53 -3.16
CA LEU A 148 9.89 3.03 -2.58
C LEU A 148 8.71 2.12 -2.95
N GLN A 149 8.55 1.78 -4.23
CA GLN A 149 7.53 0.85 -4.71
C GLN A 149 7.58 -0.49 -3.97
N ARG A 150 8.76 -1.10 -3.85
CA ARG A 150 8.94 -2.38 -3.13
C ARG A 150 8.44 -2.28 -1.68
N ARG A 151 8.83 -1.25 -0.94
CA ARG A 151 8.39 -1.03 0.46
C ARG A 151 6.88 -0.80 0.57
N ILE A 152 6.31 -0.07 -0.38
CA ILE A 152 4.86 0.18 -0.44
C ILE A 152 4.10 -1.12 -0.67
N TYR A 153 4.58 -1.97 -1.58
CA TYR A 153 3.94 -3.25 -1.86
C TYR A 153 4.01 -4.19 -0.66
N GLU A 154 5.15 -4.27 0.03
CA GLU A 154 5.29 -5.05 1.27
C GLU A 154 4.31 -4.58 2.36
N ALA A 155 4.25 -3.27 2.61
CA ALA A 155 3.32 -2.70 3.59
C ALA A 155 1.85 -2.92 3.20
N SER A 156 1.52 -2.77 1.91
CA SER A 156 0.17 -3.00 1.38
C SER A 156 -0.25 -4.46 1.52
N LYS A 157 0.65 -5.39 1.21
CA LYS A 157 0.41 -6.83 1.36
C LYS A 157 0.13 -7.20 2.81
N PHE A 158 0.96 -6.71 3.74
CA PHE A 158 0.74 -6.94 5.17
C PHE A 158 -0.61 -6.38 5.65
N ALA A 159 -0.98 -5.17 5.21
CA ALA A 159 -2.28 -4.59 5.53
C ALA A 159 -3.44 -5.42 4.97
N LEU A 160 -3.31 -5.95 3.75
CA LEU A 160 -4.30 -6.85 3.15
C LEU A 160 -4.43 -8.14 3.97
N GLU A 161 -3.32 -8.77 4.34
CA GLU A 161 -3.29 -9.97 5.19
C GLU A 161 -3.98 -9.74 6.55
N LEU A 162 -3.80 -8.57 7.17
CA LEU A 162 -4.50 -8.20 8.40
C LEU A 162 -6.02 -8.05 8.18
N GLY A 163 -6.43 -7.37 7.11
CA GLY A 163 -7.86 -7.21 6.77
C GLY A 163 -8.54 -8.54 6.43
N GLU A 164 -7.80 -9.45 5.80
CA GLU A 164 -8.21 -10.83 5.56
C GLU A 164 -8.39 -11.62 6.85
N ARG A 165 -7.68 -11.33 7.95
CA ARG A 165 -7.88 -12.02 9.24
C ARG A 165 -9.16 -11.60 9.95
N THR A 166 -9.72 -10.43 9.63
CA THR A 166 -10.99 -9.90 10.16
C THR A 166 -12.24 -10.66 9.65
N ARG A 167 -12.06 -11.87 9.11
CA ARG A 167 -13.06 -12.72 8.43
C ARG A 167 -14.23 -13.23 9.29
N ASN A 168 -14.20 -13.09 10.62
CA ASN A 168 -15.07 -13.88 11.51
C ASN A 168 -15.84 -13.11 12.59
N LEU A 169 -15.96 -11.79 12.53
CA LEU A 169 -16.49 -11.06 13.68
C LEU A 169 -17.65 -10.13 13.31
N ASP A 170 -18.84 -10.58 13.72
CA ASP A 170 -19.89 -9.74 14.30
C ASP A 170 -19.44 -9.12 15.66
N ALA A 171 -18.16 -9.19 16.03
CA ALA A 171 -17.72 -8.94 17.38
C ALA A 171 -17.42 -7.46 17.64
N GLN A 172 -18.18 -6.91 18.58
CA GLN A 172 -17.67 -5.94 19.53
C GLN A 172 -16.67 -6.64 20.47
N GLY A 173 -15.53 -7.11 19.95
CA GLY A 173 -14.48 -7.71 20.76
C GLY A 173 -13.70 -6.63 21.52
N GLU A 174 -13.55 -6.77 22.84
CA GLU A 174 -12.64 -5.94 23.62
C GLU A 174 -11.20 -6.09 23.07
N GLY A 175 -10.58 -4.97 22.66
CA GLY A 175 -9.20 -4.93 22.18
C GLY A 175 -8.99 -4.79 20.67
N GLU A 176 -10.06 -4.74 19.86
CA GLU A 176 -9.94 -4.58 18.40
C GLU A 176 -9.74 -3.12 17.96
N VAL A 177 -8.72 -2.89 17.12
CA VAL A 177 -8.43 -1.56 16.56
C VAL A 177 -8.90 -1.49 15.10
N ARG A 178 -9.84 -0.61 14.82
CA ARG A 178 -10.33 -0.34 13.45
C ARG A 178 -9.50 0.76 12.81
N LEU A 179 -8.67 0.39 11.84
CA LEU A 179 -7.80 1.30 11.11
C LEU A 179 -8.22 1.39 9.63
N ALA A 180 -8.23 2.60 9.10
CA ALA A 180 -8.19 2.82 7.66
C ALA A 180 -6.77 3.25 7.29
N VAL A 181 -6.11 2.50 6.42
CA VAL A 181 -4.76 2.82 5.91
C VAL A 181 -4.91 3.30 4.48
N GLN A 182 -4.34 4.45 4.18
CA GLN A 182 -4.28 4.97 2.82
C GLN A 182 -2.87 5.41 2.49
N LEU A 183 -2.35 4.92 1.36
CA LEU A 183 -1.14 5.42 0.75
C LEU A 183 -1.40 5.73 -0.72
N ARG A 184 -1.01 6.91 -1.17
CA ARG A 184 -1.22 7.37 -2.55
C ARG A 184 0.06 7.96 -3.10
N VAL A 185 0.40 7.59 -4.32
CA VAL A 185 1.55 8.11 -5.06
C VAL A 185 1.06 8.47 -6.45
N PHE A 186 1.27 9.71 -6.88
CA PHE A 186 0.93 10.18 -8.20
C PHE A 186 2.08 11.00 -8.78
N PRO A 187 2.34 10.94 -10.09
CA PRO A 187 3.29 11.85 -10.72
C PRO A 187 2.74 13.27 -10.66
N LEU A 188 3.59 14.22 -10.28
CA LEU A 188 3.27 15.65 -10.28
C LEU A 188 3.92 16.32 -11.48
N THR A 189 3.27 17.37 -11.99
CA THR A 189 3.85 18.28 -12.97
C THR A 189 4.33 19.55 -12.28
N GLY A 190 5.40 20.16 -12.78
CA GLY A 190 5.99 21.36 -12.19
C GLY A 190 7.01 21.07 -11.08
N ALA A 191 7.55 22.15 -10.50
CA ALA A 191 8.46 22.05 -9.35
C ALA A 191 7.64 21.78 -8.07
N PRO A 192 8.25 21.14 -7.04
CA PRO A 192 7.59 20.92 -5.77
C PRO A 192 7.03 22.22 -5.20
N ALA A 193 5.81 22.17 -4.68
CA ALA A 193 5.20 23.34 -4.07
C ALA A 193 6.02 23.78 -2.84
N PRO A 194 6.13 25.08 -2.55
CA PRO A 194 6.95 25.60 -1.45
C PRO A 194 6.29 25.42 -0.07
N PHE A 195 5.42 24.42 0.10
CA PHE A 195 4.78 24.13 1.36
C PHE A 195 5.71 23.30 2.26
N PRO A 196 5.75 23.56 3.57
CA PRO A 196 6.49 22.72 4.49
C PRO A 196 5.88 21.32 4.54
N GLU A 197 6.72 20.28 4.65
CA GLU A 197 6.28 18.93 4.97
C GLU A 197 5.55 18.95 6.31
N MET A 198 4.24 18.66 6.30
CA MET A 198 3.45 18.56 7.51
C MET A 198 3.26 17.09 7.87
N ARG A 199 3.48 16.78 9.14
CA ARG A 199 3.25 15.46 9.73
C ARG A 199 2.44 15.63 11.00
N VAL A 200 1.36 14.90 11.12
CA VAL A 200 0.56 14.89 12.34
C VAL A 200 0.60 13.49 12.94
N LEU A 201 1.14 13.40 14.15
CA LEU A 201 1.41 12.16 14.87
C LEU A 201 0.87 12.27 16.29
N THR A 202 0.42 11.15 16.85
CA THR A 202 0.22 11.05 18.30
C THR A 202 1.57 10.89 19.04
N PRO A 203 1.67 11.23 20.33
CA PRO A 203 2.90 11.05 21.10
C PRO A 203 3.46 9.62 21.03
N GLU A 204 2.60 8.60 21.06
CA GLU A 204 2.97 7.20 20.91
C GLU A 204 3.56 6.93 19.52
N ALA A 205 2.99 7.53 18.48
CA ALA A 205 3.52 7.43 17.11
C ALA A 205 4.89 8.11 16.97
N VAL A 206 5.14 9.22 17.68
CA VAL A 206 6.47 9.85 17.75
C VAL A 206 7.49 8.90 18.40
N ALA A 207 7.13 8.28 19.52
CA ALA A 207 7.99 7.31 20.21
C ALA A 207 8.27 6.06 19.35
N ASN A 208 7.30 5.59 18.58
CA ASN A 208 7.50 4.48 17.65
C ASN A 208 8.35 4.89 16.45
N GLN A 209 8.20 6.12 15.96
CA GLN A 209 9.00 6.64 14.86
C GLN A 209 10.46 6.87 15.25
N SER A 210 10.75 7.33 16.48
CA SER A 210 12.13 7.44 16.96
C SER A 210 12.80 6.08 17.14
N ARG A 211 12.01 5.01 17.41
CA ARG A 211 12.49 3.63 17.41
C ARG A 211 12.76 3.08 16.00
N SER A 212 12.04 3.55 14.98
CA SER A 212 12.18 3.09 13.59
C SER A 212 13.11 3.96 12.73
N LYS A 213 13.40 5.20 13.14
CA LYS A 213 14.42 6.06 12.53
C LYS A 213 15.78 5.68 13.11
N GLY A 214 16.48 4.75 12.47
CA GLY A 214 17.94 4.82 12.56
C GLY A 214 18.38 6.17 11.98
N PRO A 215 19.26 6.93 12.65
CA PRO A 215 19.71 8.22 12.14
C PRO A 215 20.23 8.07 10.71
N ALA A 216 19.91 9.00 9.80
CA ALA A 216 20.61 9.10 8.53
C ALA A 216 22.10 9.26 8.87
N PRO A 217 22.97 8.28 8.55
CA PRO A 217 24.31 8.31 9.10
C PRO A 217 25.17 9.18 8.22
N ASN A 218 24.98 10.49 8.40
CA ASN A 218 25.85 11.54 7.89
C ASN A 218 27.29 11.40 8.44
N THR A 219 27.52 10.49 9.40
CA THR A 219 28.82 10.09 9.96
C THR A 219 29.59 9.08 9.11
N LEU A 220 28.95 8.40 8.15
CA LEU A 220 29.63 7.46 7.26
C LEU A 220 30.28 8.18 6.07
N GLY A 221 31.55 7.85 5.84
CA GLY A 221 32.27 8.24 4.63
C GLY A 221 31.72 7.52 3.39
N ALA A 222 32.07 8.02 2.21
CA ALA A 222 31.55 7.51 0.93
C ALA A 222 31.74 6.00 0.74
N ARG A 223 32.90 5.45 1.15
CA ARG A 223 33.19 4.01 1.04
C ARG A 223 32.47 3.15 2.07
N GLU A 224 32.32 3.64 3.30
CA GLU A 224 31.52 2.95 4.33
C GLU A 224 30.05 2.87 3.92
N ARG A 225 29.53 3.95 3.32
CA ARG A 225 28.17 4.00 2.79
C ARG A 225 27.97 3.01 1.64
N ALA A 226 28.91 2.96 0.68
CA ALA A 226 28.86 2.00 -0.42
C ALA A 226 28.84 0.55 0.08
N VAL A 227 29.68 0.22 1.08
CA VAL A 227 29.68 -1.11 1.72
C VAL A 227 28.36 -1.38 2.45
N ALA A 228 27.84 -0.42 3.23
CA ALA A 228 26.58 -0.56 3.95
C ALA A 228 25.38 -0.81 3.02
N MET A 229 25.32 -0.12 1.88
CA MET A 229 24.27 -0.31 0.87
C MET A 229 24.30 -1.73 0.27
N LEU A 230 25.49 -2.21 -0.11
CA LEU A 230 25.61 -3.56 -0.70
C LEU A 230 25.32 -4.67 0.31
N LEU A 231 25.66 -4.48 1.59
CA LEU A 231 25.26 -5.41 2.66
C LEU A 231 23.75 -5.39 2.92
N GLN A 232 23.10 -4.21 2.80
CA GLN A 232 21.64 -4.08 2.87
C GLN A 232 20.92 -4.81 1.72
N GLU A 233 21.53 -4.86 0.54
CA GLU A 233 21.06 -5.65 -0.61
C GLU A 233 21.17 -7.17 -0.38
N GLY A 234 21.74 -7.61 0.75
CA GLY A 234 21.89 -9.03 1.11
C GLY A 234 23.17 -9.68 0.59
N LEU A 235 24.09 -8.90 0.00
CA LEU A 235 25.36 -9.44 -0.50
C LEU A 235 26.26 -9.88 0.67
N THR A 236 26.94 -11.00 0.46
CA THR A 236 28.03 -11.47 1.31
C THR A 236 29.26 -10.58 1.17
N ARG A 237 30.18 -10.63 2.14
CA ARG A 237 31.40 -9.80 2.11
C ARG A 237 32.28 -10.06 0.88
N GLY A 238 32.33 -11.32 0.40
CA GLY A 238 33.01 -11.69 -0.84
C GLY A 238 32.38 -11.06 -2.08
N GLU A 239 31.05 -11.04 -2.16
CA GLU A 239 30.32 -10.40 -3.27
C GLU A 239 30.48 -8.87 -3.25
N VAL A 240 30.45 -8.27 -2.05
CA VAL A 240 30.74 -6.84 -1.88
C VAL A 240 32.18 -6.52 -2.31
N ALA A 241 33.14 -7.38 -1.97
CA ALA A 241 34.54 -7.22 -2.32
C ALA A 241 34.72 -7.24 -3.85
N ALA A 242 34.11 -8.22 -4.53
CA ALA A 242 34.11 -8.33 -5.97
C ALA A 242 33.47 -7.10 -6.65
N LYS A 243 32.31 -6.65 -6.16
CA LYS A 243 31.57 -5.51 -6.72
C LYS A 243 32.28 -4.16 -6.54
N LEU A 244 33.10 -4.03 -5.48
CA LEU A 244 33.86 -2.81 -5.19
C LEU A 244 35.32 -2.85 -5.66
N GLY A 245 35.80 -3.99 -6.19
CA GLY A 245 37.19 -4.16 -6.63
C GLY A 245 38.21 -4.09 -5.49
N ILE A 246 37.84 -4.57 -4.29
CA ILE A 246 38.69 -4.57 -3.10
C ILE A 246 38.73 -5.98 -2.48
N SER A 247 39.64 -6.22 -1.52
CA SER A 247 39.69 -7.53 -0.83
C SER A 247 38.57 -7.69 0.21
N GLU A 248 38.17 -8.93 0.48
CA GLU A 248 37.18 -9.26 1.52
C GLU A 248 37.63 -8.78 2.92
N GLN A 249 38.94 -8.78 3.17
CA GLN A 249 39.52 -8.25 4.41
C GLN A 249 39.37 -6.72 4.50
N THR A 250 39.42 -6.01 3.37
CA THR A 250 39.12 -4.58 3.29
C THR A 250 37.64 -4.33 3.59
N VAL A 251 36.73 -5.13 3.02
CA VAL A 251 35.29 -5.07 3.34
C VAL A 251 35.04 -5.32 4.83
N SER A 252 35.68 -6.33 5.41
CA SER A 252 35.58 -6.63 6.85
C SER A 252 36.05 -5.46 7.72
N THR A 253 37.07 -4.72 7.28
CA THR A 253 37.53 -3.50 7.95
C THR A 253 36.50 -2.37 7.87
N TYR A 254 35.89 -2.17 6.69
CA TYR A 254 34.79 -1.22 6.54
C TYR A 254 33.58 -1.61 7.41
N CYS A 255 33.22 -2.90 7.48
CA CYS A 255 32.15 -3.40 8.35
C CYS A 255 32.41 -3.07 9.83
N LYS A 256 33.63 -3.31 10.34
CA LYS A 256 33.97 -2.97 11.72
C LYS A 256 33.80 -1.47 11.99
N ARG A 257 34.32 -0.61 11.10
CA ARG A 257 34.25 0.85 11.25
C ARG A 257 32.82 1.36 11.15
N LEU A 258 32.05 0.87 10.17
CA LEU A 258 30.68 1.31 9.99
C LEU A 258 29.80 0.82 11.15
N PHE A 259 29.98 -0.42 11.64
CA PHE A 259 29.25 -0.92 12.81
C PHE A 259 29.55 -0.13 14.08
N ALA A 260 30.82 0.23 14.31
CA ALA A 260 31.22 1.09 15.41
C ALA A 260 30.60 2.50 15.29
N LYS A 261 30.60 3.09 14.10
CA LYS A 261 30.00 4.42 13.84
C LYS A 261 28.47 4.43 13.98
N LEU A 262 27.81 3.31 13.72
CA LEU A 262 26.36 3.16 13.80
C LEU A 262 25.87 2.59 15.13
N GLY A 263 26.78 2.13 15.99
CA GLY A 263 26.44 1.48 17.26
C GLY A 263 25.69 0.16 17.09
N ILE A 264 25.97 -0.61 16.03
CA ILE A 264 25.30 -1.89 15.75
C ILE A 264 26.25 -3.08 15.84
N GLY A 265 25.71 -4.27 16.15
CA GLY A 265 26.50 -5.50 16.28
C GLY A 265 26.40 -6.42 15.07
N ARG A 266 25.31 -6.32 14.29
CA ARG A 266 25.04 -7.24 13.17
C ARG A 266 24.66 -6.50 11.89
N ALA A 267 25.04 -7.06 10.75
CA ALA A 267 24.72 -6.52 9.43
C ALA A 267 23.21 -6.37 9.21
N ILE A 268 22.38 -7.27 9.75
CA ILE A 268 20.92 -7.19 9.66
C ILE A 268 20.34 -5.92 10.30
N GLU A 269 21.03 -5.34 11.29
CA GLU A 269 20.60 -4.10 11.94
C GLU A 269 20.81 -2.87 11.05
N LEU A 270 21.56 -2.99 9.95
CA LEU A 270 21.66 -1.95 8.93
C LEU A 270 20.29 -1.58 8.36
N ASN A 271 19.31 -2.49 8.35
CA ASN A 271 17.95 -2.22 7.89
C ASN A 271 17.21 -1.11 8.67
N ARG A 272 17.69 -0.76 9.87
CA ARG A 272 17.17 0.39 10.64
C ARG A 272 17.62 1.74 10.08
N PHE A 273 18.67 1.76 9.26
CA PHE A 273 19.30 2.97 8.75
C PHE A 273 19.01 3.14 7.25
N TYR A 274 18.89 4.39 6.82
CA TYR A 274 18.71 4.74 5.41
C TYR A 274 20.02 5.31 4.85
N PHE A 275 20.59 4.66 3.83
CA PHE A 275 21.87 5.04 3.23
C PHE A 275 21.73 5.67 1.83
N GLY A 276 20.50 6.02 1.42
CA GLY A 276 20.20 6.70 0.16
C GLY A 276 20.78 8.12 0.05
N VAL A 277 20.79 8.66 -1.17
CA VAL A 277 21.56 9.84 -1.59
C VAL A 277 21.32 11.05 -0.69
N THR A 278 22.40 11.60 -0.13
CA THR A 278 22.37 12.89 0.57
C THR A 278 21.91 13.96 -0.44
N PRO A 279 20.83 14.71 -0.20
CA PRO A 279 20.57 15.90 -1.00
C PRO A 279 21.78 16.81 -0.83
N GLN A 280 22.56 16.99 -1.90
CA GLN A 280 23.64 17.98 -1.86
C GLN A 280 22.99 19.34 -1.63
N PRO A 281 23.39 20.11 -0.61
CA PRO A 281 22.99 21.50 -0.52
C PRO A 281 23.50 22.18 -1.79
N LYS A 282 22.57 22.76 -2.58
CA LYS A 282 22.91 23.55 -3.77
C LYS A 282 23.98 24.57 -3.38
N THR A 283 25.19 24.39 -3.88
CA THR A 283 26.26 25.39 -3.78
C THR A 283 25.75 26.68 -4.39
N ARG A 284 25.55 27.69 -3.54
CA ARG A 284 25.28 29.06 -3.93
C ARG A 284 26.51 29.57 -4.67
N ARG A 285 26.51 29.55 -6.00
CA ARG A 285 27.55 30.21 -6.79
C ARG A 285 27.42 31.71 -6.57
N ALA A 286 28.39 32.27 -5.87
CA ALA A 286 28.65 33.70 -5.82
C ALA A 286 28.92 34.18 -7.25
N LYS A 287 28.20 35.23 -7.68
CA LYS A 287 28.72 36.14 -8.71
C LYS A 287 29.25 37.36 -7.96
N LYS A 288 30.56 37.45 -7.86
CA LYS A 288 31.27 38.74 -7.83
C LYS A 288 30.99 39.42 -9.17
N ALA A 289 30.60 40.68 -9.12
CA ALA A 289 30.81 41.62 -10.21
C ALA A 289 31.64 42.76 -9.61
N GLU A 290 32.92 42.78 -9.97
CA GLU A 290 33.64 44.03 -10.24
C GLU A 290 33.07 44.64 -11.51
#